data_AF-A0A1S3WGS8-F1
#
_entry.id   AF-A0A1S3WGS8-F1
#
_cell.length_a   1.000
_cell.length_b   1.000
_cell.length_c   1.000
_cell.angle_alpha   90.00
_cell.angle_beta   90.00
_cell.angle_gamma   90.00
#
_symmetry.space_group_name_H-M   'P 1'
#
loop_
_entity.id
_entity.type
_entity.pdbx_description
1 polymer ?
#
loop_
_entity_poly.entity_id
_entity_poly.type
_entity_poly.pdbx_seq_one_letter_code
_entity_poly.pdbx_strand_id
1 'polypeptide(L)'
;MPGPLLPALGALLFASGLLASSGPCVPNPCLNDAECEVIEDSHRGDIFAQYICTCPRGYTGVHCENVCAMPLGMETGAISDAQISASSMHLGFLGLQRWAPELARLHRTGIVNAWTASNYDRDPWIQVNLLRKIRVTGVVTQGASRAGSAEYLKFFKVAYSQDGRQFQFIKDPEGTTDKIFKGNVDNNGLKVNIFDSPLEVQYVRLVPIICQWGCTLRFELLGCELNGCSEPLGMKDNIILDKQITASSFYRTWGLNAFSWYPSYARLDRQGKFNAWTAQSNSPSEWLQIDLGSQRQVTGIITQGARDFGHIQYVAAYKVAHSDNGLNWTEYREPGALESKIFQGNLDNNSHKKNVFEWPFLARFVRILPVAWHNRITLRVELLGC
;
A
#
# COMPACT_ATOMS: atom_id res chain seq x y z
N MET A 1 27.25 88.51 -14.42
CA MET A 1 25.77 88.45 -14.42
C MET A 1 25.39 87.84 -15.76
N PRO A 2 24.51 86.83 -15.88
CA PRO A 2 23.45 86.36 -14.96
C PRO A 2 23.45 84.82 -14.72
N GLY A 3 22.63 84.35 -13.79
CA GLY A 3 21.79 83.16 -13.99
C GLY A 3 20.32 83.62 -14.02
N PRO A 4 19.29 82.75 -14.06
CA PRO A 4 19.23 81.30 -14.31
C PRO A 4 18.05 80.90 -15.26
N LEU A 5 17.73 79.58 -15.29
CA LEU A 5 16.41 78.93 -15.48
C LEU A 5 16.09 78.22 -16.83
N LEU A 6 16.41 76.90 -16.86
CA LEU A 6 15.57 75.68 -16.98
C LEU A 6 14.17 75.74 -17.69
N PRO A 7 13.56 74.58 -18.10
CA PRO A 7 14.10 73.26 -18.45
C PRO A 7 13.33 72.47 -19.56
N ALA A 8 13.83 71.26 -19.88
CA ALA A 8 13.09 69.98 -19.94
C ALA A 8 13.41 69.14 -21.20
N LEU A 9 14.02 67.97 -21.01
CA LEU A 9 13.36 66.65 -21.13
C LEU A 9 14.44 65.55 -21.05
N GLY A 10 14.26 64.63 -20.09
CA GLY A 10 15.06 63.42 -19.96
C GLY A 10 14.62 62.36 -20.98
N ALA A 11 15.59 61.58 -21.47
CA ALA A 11 15.34 60.34 -22.19
C ALA A 11 16.00 59.19 -21.43
N LEU A 12 15.17 58.19 -21.14
CA LEU A 12 15.45 57.00 -20.34
C LEU A 12 16.46 56.05 -21.02
N LEU A 13 17.34 55.51 -20.19
CA LEU A 13 18.15 54.32 -20.46
C LEU A 13 17.24 53.08 -20.52
N PHE A 14 17.31 52.35 -21.64
CA PHE A 14 16.71 51.02 -21.80
C PHE A 14 17.39 50.02 -20.86
N ALA A 15 16.63 49.47 -19.92
CA ALA A 15 16.97 48.24 -19.20
C ALA A 15 16.35 47.05 -19.95
N SER A 16 17.21 46.17 -20.43
CA SER A 16 16.89 44.86 -21.00
C SER A 16 16.10 44.00 -20.01
N GLY A 17 14.84 43.68 -20.36
CA GLY A 17 14.02 42.73 -19.63
C GLY A 17 14.57 41.31 -19.77
N LEU A 18 14.75 40.64 -18.63
CA LEU A 18 14.88 39.18 -18.57
C LEU A 18 13.58 38.56 -19.07
N LEU A 19 13.61 37.89 -20.21
CA LEU A 19 12.59 36.92 -20.59
C LEU A 19 12.80 35.68 -19.70
N ALA A 20 11.96 35.53 -18.67
CA ALA A 20 11.84 34.28 -17.95
C ALA A 20 11.29 33.22 -18.92
N SER A 21 12.11 32.21 -19.24
CA SER A 21 11.71 31.02 -19.98
C SER A 21 10.60 30.29 -19.20
N SER A 22 9.34 30.52 -19.56
CA SER A 22 8.19 29.78 -19.03
C SER A 22 8.06 28.45 -19.79
N GLY A 23 8.62 27.39 -19.23
CA GLY A 23 8.47 26.01 -19.72
C GLY A 23 7.79 25.12 -18.69
N PRO A 24 7.31 23.92 -19.07
CA PRO A 24 6.61 23.02 -18.16
C PRO A 24 7.47 22.54 -16.97
N CYS A 25 8.80 22.63 -17.08
CA CYS A 25 9.76 22.35 -16.01
C CYS A 25 10.27 23.62 -15.28
N VAL A 26 9.65 24.79 -15.47
CA VAL A 26 10.10 26.07 -14.86
C VAL A 26 8.89 26.83 -14.26
N PRO A 27 8.76 26.88 -12.91
CA PRO A 27 9.62 26.25 -11.91
C PRO A 27 9.53 24.72 -11.93
N ASN A 28 10.58 24.01 -11.48
CA ASN A 28 10.62 22.55 -11.49
C ASN A 28 9.42 21.97 -10.71
N PRO A 29 8.49 21.26 -11.37
CA PRO A 29 7.30 20.68 -10.73
C PRO A 29 7.62 19.41 -9.93
N CYS A 30 8.80 18.82 -10.10
CA CYS A 30 9.23 17.60 -9.44
C CYS A 30 9.74 17.90 -8.02
N LEU A 31 9.35 17.06 -7.06
CA LEU A 31 9.70 17.16 -5.64
C LEU A 31 10.92 16.32 -5.29
N ASN A 32 11.50 16.54 -4.10
CA ASN A 32 12.61 15.76 -3.54
C ASN A 32 13.87 15.72 -4.43
N ASP A 33 14.26 16.87 -4.99
CA ASP A 33 15.42 17.00 -5.89
C ASP A 33 15.34 16.16 -7.17
N ALA A 34 14.12 15.83 -7.61
CA ALA A 34 13.90 15.13 -8.87
C ALA A 34 14.14 16.03 -10.09
N GLU A 35 14.69 15.43 -11.15
CA GLU A 35 14.92 16.14 -12.42
C GLU A 35 13.65 16.11 -13.27
N CYS A 36 13.39 17.21 -13.97
CA CYS A 36 12.23 17.36 -14.85
C CYS A 36 12.68 17.33 -16.31
N GLU A 37 12.15 16.40 -17.09
CA GLU A 37 12.40 16.26 -18.51
C GLU A 37 11.15 16.62 -19.31
N VAL A 38 11.27 17.49 -20.31
CA VAL A 38 10.16 17.87 -21.20
C VAL A 38 10.00 16.80 -22.28
N ILE A 39 8.78 16.32 -22.51
CA ILE A 39 8.49 15.34 -23.56
C ILE A 39 7.83 16.09 -24.74
N GLU A 40 8.45 16.03 -25.92
CA GLU A 40 7.95 16.71 -27.14
C GLU A 40 6.80 15.96 -27.83
N ASP A 41 6.64 14.66 -27.57
CA ASP A 41 5.62 13.81 -28.21
C ASP A 41 4.39 13.55 -27.33
N SER A 42 3.27 14.06 -27.81
CA SER A 42 1.97 14.17 -27.13
C SER A 42 1.06 12.94 -27.28
N HIS A 43 1.58 11.71 -27.35
CA HIS A 43 0.70 10.53 -27.45
C HIS A 43 1.20 9.29 -26.71
N ARG A 44 0.84 9.20 -25.43
CA ARG A 44 0.57 7.92 -24.76
C ARG A 44 -0.70 8.03 -23.91
N GLY A 45 -1.87 7.98 -24.55
CA GLY A 45 -3.18 7.78 -23.94
C GLY A 45 -3.64 8.88 -22.97
N ASP A 46 -4.67 9.63 -23.37
CA ASP A 46 -5.64 10.41 -22.58
C ASP A 46 -5.19 11.25 -21.35
N ILE A 47 -3.89 11.49 -21.17
CA ILE A 47 -3.33 12.38 -20.15
C ILE A 47 -2.29 13.29 -20.82
N PHE A 48 -2.57 14.59 -20.86
CA PHE A 48 -1.63 15.62 -21.34
C PHE A 48 -0.52 15.83 -20.30
N ALA A 49 0.57 15.07 -20.37
CA ALA A 49 1.78 15.34 -19.60
C ALA A 49 2.87 15.92 -20.52
N GLN A 50 3.17 17.21 -20.37
CA GLN A 50 4.22 17.92 -21.15
C GLN A 50 5.63 17.70 -20.56
N TYR A 51 5.73 16.97 -19.45
CA TYR A 51 6.98 16.68 -18.75
C TYR A 51 6.88 15.36 -17.98
N ILE A 52 8.03 14.77 -17.67
CA ILE A 52 8.19 13.62 -16.79
C ILE A 52 9.23 13.93 -15.71
N CYS A 53 8.97 13.50 -14.50
CA CYS A 53 9.90 13.62 -13.39
C CYS A 53 10.71 12.33 -13.23
N THR A 54 12.03 12.43 -13.22
CA THR A 54 12.92 11.31 -12.91
C THR A 54 13.22 11.30 -11.40
N CYS A 55 12.61 10.34 -10.71
CA CYS A 55 12.66 10.32 -9.25
C CYS A 55 14.01 9.80 -8.72
N PRO A 56 14.58 10.48 -7.71
CA PRO A 56 15.74 9.98 -7.00
C PRO A 56 15.40 8.71 -6.22
N ARG A 57 16.45 7.98 -5.82
CA ARG A 57 16.31 6.65 -5.20
C ARG A 57 15.40 6.69 -3.98
N GLY A 58 14.43 5.79 -3.95
CA GLY A 58 13.46 5.70 -2.86
C GLY A 58 12.25 6.60 -3.02
N TYR A 59 12.14 7.37 -4.11
CA TYR A 59 10.95 8.18 -4.42
C TYR A 59 10.21 7.66 -5.66
N THR A 60 8.90 7.81 -5.66
CA THR A 60 7.96 7.42 -6.73
C THR A 60 6.81 8.42 -6.80
N GLY A 61 6.00 8.34 -7.85
CA GLY A 61 4.90 9.29 -8.11
C GLY A 61 5.16 10.12 -9.36
N VAL A 62 4.16 10.90 -9.78
CA VAL A 62 4.25 11.72 -11.01
C VAL A 62 5.22 12.88 -10.82
N HIS A 63 5.37 13.35 -9.58
CA HIS A 63 6.27 14.42 -9.16
C HIS A 63 7.27 13.93 -8.09
N CYS A 64 7.48 12.62 -7.96
CA CYS A 64 8.40 12.04 -6.98
C CYS A 64 8.05 12.38 -5.53
N GLU A 65 6.75 12.55 -5.27
CA GLU A 65 6.17 12.95 -4.00
C GLU A 65 6.14 11.82 -2.95
N ASN A 66 6.15 10.56 -3.39
CA ASN A 66 5.95 9.40 -2.51
C ASN A 66 7.26 8.69 -2.22
N VAL A 67 7.43 8.20 -0.99
CA VAL A 67 8.58 7.37 -0.61
C VAL A 67 8.24 5.89 -0.85
N CYS A 68 8.99 5.22 -1.73
CA CYS A 68 8.89 3.80 -2.02
C CYS A 68 9.53 2.96 -0.89
N ALA A 69 9.04 3.11 0.33
CA ALA A 69 9.46 2.32 1.50
C ALA A 69 8.25 1.94 2.38
N MET A 70 7.07 1.85 1.77
CA MET A 70 5.82 1.54 2.45
C MET A 70 5.72 0.04 2.78
N PRO A 71 5.06 -0.34 3.90
CA PRO A 71 4.85 -1.74 4.24
C PRO A 71 3.99 -2.43 3.17
N LEU A 72 4.45 -3.58 2.66
CA LEU A 72 3.75 -4.36 1.64
C LEU A 72 2.60 -5.19 2.23
N GLY A 73 2.59 -5.41 3.54
CA GLY A 73 1.43 -5.86 4.29
C GLY A 73 1.54 -7.27 4.86
N MET A 74 2.73 -7.64 5.33
CA MET A 74 2.91 -8.78 6.23
C MET A 74 2.21 -8.52 7.57
N GLU A 75 2.29 -7.33 8.14
CA GLU A 75 1.62 -6.99 9.40
C GLU A 75 0.10 -6.87 9.22
N THR A 76 -0.32 -6.15 8.18
CA THR A 76 -1.74 -5.83 7.94
C THR A 76 -2.56 -7.02 7.42
N GLY A 77 -1.91 -8.08 6.94
CA GLY A 77 -2.61 -9.20 6.32
C GLY A 77 -3.03 -8.95 4.87
N ALA A 78 -2.52 -7.90 4.23
CA ALA A 78 -2.64 -7.73 2.78
C ALA A 78 -1.94 -8.87 2.03
N ILE A 79 -0.76 -9.28 2.51
CA ILE A 79 -0.11 -10.53 2.13
C ILE A 79 -0.81 -11.65 2.91
N SER A 80 -1.53 -12.51 2.20
CA SER A 80 -2.27 -13.64 2.76
C SER A 80 -1.35 -14.78 3.21
N ASP A 81 -1.84 -15.64 4.11
CA ASP A 81 -1.06 -16.79 4.61
C ASP A 81 -0.61 -17.74 3.47
N ALA A 82 -1.42 -17.89 2.43
CA ALA A 82 -1.11 -18.71 1.25
C ALA A 82 0.08 -18.19 0.43
N GLN A 83 0.44 -16.92 0.59
CA GLN A 83 1.59 -16.31 -0.11
C GLN A 83 2.92 -16.55 0.62
N ILE A 84 2.88 -17.06 1.85
CA ILE A 84 4.07 -17.23 2.69
C ILE A 84 4.41 -18.71 2.76
N SER A 85 5.67 -19.05 2.52
CA SER A 85 6.17 -20.44 2.57
C SER A 85 7.55 -20.46 3.18
N ALA A 86 7.99 -21.59 3.72
CA ALA A 86 9.33 -21.75 4.28
C ALA A 86 9.89 -23.14 3.94
N SER A 87 11.21 -23.28 4.07
CA SER A 87 11.93 -24.55 3.93
C SER A 87 11.50 -25.57 4.98
N SER A 88 11.30 -25.10 6.21
CA SER A 88 10.94 -25.91 7.36
C SER A 88 10.24 -25.05 8.41
N MET A 89 9.68 -25.73 9.42
CA MET A 89 9.09 -25.10 10.59
C MET A 89 9.43 -25.90 11.84
N HIS A 90 9.52 -25.21 12.97
CA HIS A 90 9.70 -25.84 14.28
C HIS A 90 8.37 -26.26 14.89
N LEU A 91 8.35 -27.47 15.44
CA LEU A 91 7.24 -28.02 16.22
C LEU A 91 7.69 -28.18 17.69
N GLY A 92 7.11 -27.38 18.58
CA GLY A 92 7.34 -27.44 20.02
C GLY A 92 6.24 -28.21 20.76
N PHE A 93 6.52 -28.60 22.01
CA PHE A 93 5.61 -29.26 22.97
C PHE A 93 4.66 -30.30 22.33
N LEU A 94 5.16 -31.53 22.11
CA LEU A 94 4.41 -32.65 21.52
C LEU A 94 3.73 -32.32 20.17
N GLY A 95 4.25 -31.33 19.43
CA GLY A 95 3.69 -30.89 18.14
C GLY A 95 2.56 -29.85 18.25
N LEU A 96 2.19 -29.43 19.46
CA LEU A 96 1.12 -28.46 19.69
C LEU A 96 1.55 -27.01 19.41
N GLN A 97 2.84 -26.68 19.53
CA GLN A 97 3.36 -25.34 19.23
C GLN A 97 3.94 -25.30 17.82
N ARG A 98 3.15 -24.82 16.86
CA ARG A 98 3.53 -24.78 15.43
C ARG A 98 4.07 -23.39 15.06
N TRP A 99 5.39 -23.25 14.91
CA TRP A 99 6.06 -22.00 14.53
C TRP A 99 6.09 -21.84 13.00
N ALA A 100 4.90 -21.76 12.41
CA ALA A 100 4.67 -21.83 10.98
C ALA A 100 4.97 -20.50 10.26
N PRO A 101 5.27 -20.53 8.94
CA PRO A 101 5.62 -19.32 8.16
C PRO A 101 4.55 -18.22 8.19
N GLU A 102 3.26 -18.57 8.23
CA GLU A 102 2.15 -17.61 8.31
C GLU A 102 2.16 -16.73 9.57
N LEU A 103 2.93 -17.13 10.59
CA LEU A 103 3.09 -16.38 11.83
C LEU A 103 4.19 -15.32 11.76
N ALA A 104 4.99 -15.26 10.70
CA ALA A 104 6.13 -14.36 10.53
C ALA A 104 5.77 -12.89 10.29
N ARG A 105 4.73 -12.39 10.95
CA ARG A 105 4.16 -11.04 10.79
C ARG A 105 4.66 -10.12 11.90
N LEU A 106 5.02 -8.90 11.56
CA LEU A 106 5.49 -7.89 12.53
C LEU A 106 4.45 -7.68 13.64
N HIS A 107 4.91 -7.39 14.86
CA HIS A 107 4.06 -7.09 16.03
C HIS A 107 3.04 -8.17 16.45
N ARG A 108 3.05 -9.35 15.82
CA ARG A 108 2.16 -10.46 16.21
C ARG A 108 2.41 -10.88 17.66
N THR A 109 1.34 -11.03 18.43
CA THR A 109 1.36 -11.41 19.84
C THR A 109 0.86 -12.86 20.04
N GLY A 110 1.14 -13.44 21.21
CA GLY A 110 0.77 -14.81 21.54
C GLY A 110 1.96 -15.65 22.02
N ILE A 111 1.68 -16.88 22.49
CA ILE A 111 2.70 -17.84 22.93
C ILE A 111 3.54 -18.33 21.73
N VAL A 112 2.89 -18.48 20.57
CA VAL A 112 3.51 -18.82 19.30
C VAL A 112 3.13 -17.72 18.30
N ASN A 113 4.09 -16.89 17.94
CA ASN A 113 3.81 -15.62 17.26
C ASN A 113 4.84 -15.27 16.18
N ALA A 114 5.70 -16.21 15.78
CA ALA A 114 6.70 -16.02 14.75
C ALA A 114 6.91 -17.31 13.95
N TRP A 115 7.66 -17.21 12.86
CA TRP A 115 8.22 -18.39 12.21
C TRP A 115 9.55 -18.75 12.86
N THR A 116 9.77 -20.05 13.07
CA THR A 116 11.06 -20.59 13.52
C THR A 116 11.42 -21.77 12.63
N ALA A 117 12.62 -21.78 12.07
CA ALA A 117 13.10 -22.91 11.28
C ALA A 117 13.29 -24.18 12.13
N SER A 118 13.20 -25.35 11.51
CA SER A 118 13.50 -26.62 12.18
C SER A 118 14.97 -26.67 12.63
N ASN A 119 15.25 -27.28 13.79
CA ASN A 119 16.61 -27.46 14.29
C ASN A 119 17.45 -28.41 13.40
N TYR A 120 16.80 -29.16 12.52
CA TYR A 120 17.43 -30.11 11.59
C TYR A 120 17.67 -29.52 10.19
N ASP A 121 17.15 -28.31 9.92
CA ASP A 121 17.30 -27.64 8.65
C ASP A 121 18.63 -26.86 8.63
N ARG A 122 19.53 -27.23 7.71
CA ARG A 122 20.86 -26.62 7.59
C ARG A 122 20.84 -25.35 6.73
N ASP A 123 19.86 -25.24 5.84
CA ASP A 123 19.75 -24.15 4.87
C ASP A 123 18.35 -23.53 4.92
N PRO A 124 17.94 -22.97 6.07
CA PRO A 124 16.60 -22.48 6.25
C PRO A 124 16.32 -21.27 5.38
N TRP A 125 15.08 -21.15 4.89
CA TRP A 125 14.59 -19.96 4.20
C TRP A 125 13.10 -19.76 4.46
N ILE A 126 12.68 -18.49 4.41
CA ILE A 126 11.27 -18.09 4.35
C ILE A 126 11.06 -17.24 3.10
N GLN A 127 9.99 -17.50 2.38
CA GLN A 127 9.65 -16.93 1.08
C GLN A 127 8.29 -16.25 1.13
N VAL A 128 8.20 -15.10 0.45
CA VAL A 128 6.95 -14.42 0.16
C VAL A 128 6.75 -14.37 -1.36
N ASN A 129 5.58 -14.80 -1.82
CA ASN A 129 5.10 -14.60 -3.19
C ASN A 129 4.21 -13.36 -3.24
N LEU A 130 4.70 -12.28 -3.87
CA LEU A 130 3.99 -11.01 -4.01
C LEU A 130 2.87 -11.05 -5.07
N LEU A 131 2.67 -12.21 -5.72
CA LEU A 131 1.70 -12.51 -6.80
C LEU A 131 1.92 -11.75 -8.11
N ARG A 132 2.61 -10.61 -8.06
CA ARG A 132 2.98 -9.78 -9.20
C ARG A 132 4.36 -9.16 -8.97
N LYS A 133 4.90 -8.52 -10.01
CA LYS A 133 6.16 -7.79 -9.92
C LYS A 133 5.98 -6.52 -9.07
N ILE A 134 6.77 -6.40 -8.02
CA ILE A 134 6.77 -5.30 -7.06
C ILE A 134 8.20 -4.78 -6.93
N ARG A 135 8.35 -3.48 -6.65
CA ARG A 135 9.62 -2.89 -6.30
C ARG A 135 9.83 -3.01 -4.79
N VAL A 136 10.70 -3.92 -4.37
CA VAL A 136 11.04 -4.15 -2.97
C VAL A 136 12.31 -3.36 -2.63
N THR A 137 12.22 -2.51 -1.62
CA THR A 137 13.28 -1.55 -1.25
C THR A 137 13.89 -1.83 0.10
N GLY A 138 13.29 -2.73 0.90
CA GLY A 138 13.88 -3.10 2.17
C GLY A 138 13.07 -4.15 2.93
N VAL A 139 13.55 -4.43 4.13
CA VAL A 139 12.92 -5.37 5.06
C VAL A 139 13.10 -4.90 6.50
N VAL A 140 12.05 -5.07 7.29
CA VAL A 140 12.06 -4.85 8.74
C VAL A 140 11.98 -6.21 9.42
N THR A 141 12.88 -6.50 10.35
CA THR A 141 12.92 -7.78 11.06
C THR A 141 12.73 -7.60 12.57
N GLN A 142 12.17 -8.62 13.22
CA GLN A 142 11.90 -8.70 14.65
C GLN A 142 12.05 -10.17 15.11
N GLY A 143 12.58 -10.41 16.30
CA GLY A 143 12.71 -11.76 16.88
C GLY A 143 11.43 -12.24 17.57
N ALA A 144 11.52 -13.25 18.45
CA ALA A 144 10.46 -13.62 19.39
C ALA A 144 11.04 -14.27 20.66
N SER A 145 10.18 -14.65 21.61
CA SER A 145 10.59 -15.37 22.81
C SER A 145 9.95 -16.74 22.84
N ARG A 146 10.76 -17.78 23.06
CA ARG A 146 10.29 -19.16 23.21
C ARG A 146 10.74 -19.69 24.57
N ALA A 147 9.78 -20.10 25.39
CA ALA A 147 10.01 -20.61 26.74
C ALA A 147 10.91 -19.69 27.60
N GLY A 148 10.73 -18.37 27.48
CA GLY A 148 11.51 -17.36 28.22
C GLY A 148 12.88 -17.03 27.61
N SER A 149 13.33 -17.75 26.58
CA SER A 149 14.57 -17.46 25.86
C SER A 149 14.30 -16.56 24.65
N ALA A 150 15.06 -15.48 24.53
CA ALA A 150 15.00 -14.58 23.39
C ALA A 150 15.67 -15.23 22.16
N GLU A 151 14.91 -15.44 21.09
CA GLU A 151 15.38 -16.01 19.84
C GLU A 151 15.22 -15.00 18.71
N TYR A 152 16.26 -14.84 17.89
CA TYR A 152 16.25 -13.84 16.84
C TYR A 152 17.32 -14.10 15.78
N LEU A 153 17.10 -13.50 14.62
CA LEU A 153 18.02 -13.54 13.49
C LEU A 153 19.14 -12.51 13.66
N LYS A 154 20.41 -12.93 13.67
CA LYS A 154 21.58 -12.02 13.79
C LYS A 154 22.12 -11.58 12.44
N PHE A 155 22.22 -12.51 11.50
CA PHE A 155 22.72 -12.24 10.16
C PHE A 155 21.94 -13.05 9.14
N PHE A 156 21.63 -12.45 8.00
CA PHE A 156 20.87 -13.08 6.93
C PHE A 156 21.26 -12.56 5.55
N LYS A 157 20.92 -13.32 4.52
CA LYS A 157 20.97 -12.89 3.13
C LYS A 157 19.54 -12.76 2.59
N VAL A 158 19.38 -11.94 1.55
CA VAL A 158 18.12 -11.82 0.82
C VAL A 158 18.33 -12.38 -0.58
N ALA A 159 17.53 -13.38 -0.93
CA ALA A 159 17.45 -13.89 -2.29
C ALA A 159 16.14 -13.43 -2.93
N TYR A 160 16.14 -13.26 -4.24
CA TYR A 160 14.98 -12.78 -4.97
C TYR A 160 14.85 -13.47 -6.32
N SER A 161 13.64 -13.51 -6.85
CA SER A 161 13.31 -14.17 -8.11
C SER A 161 12.10 -13.54 -8.79
N GLN A 162 12.06 -13.60 -10.11
CA GLN A 162 10.90 -13.21 -10.91
C GLN A 162 9.98 -14.39 -11.26
N ASP A 163 10.51 -15.62 -11.27
CA ASP A 163 9.80 -16.83 -11.73
C ASP A 163 9.55 -17.86 -10.61
N GLY A 164 10.15 -17.64 -9.43
CA GLY A 164 10.07 -18.54 -8.29
C GLY A 164 10.91 -19.82 -8.45
N ARG A 165 11.71 -19.93 -9.51
CA ARG A 165 12.58 -21.10 -9.79
C ARG A 165 14.05 -20.74 -9.61
N GLN A 166 14.50 -19.66 -10.24
CA GLN A 166 15.88 -19.20 -10.14
C GLN A 166 15.99 -18.03 -9.17
N PHE A 167 16.78 -18.20 -8.11
CA PHE A 167 17.00 -17.18 -7.09
C PHE A 167 18.40 -16.59 -7.20
N GLN A 168 18.46 -15.27 -7.11
CA GLN A 168 19.69 -14.49 -7.05
C GLN A 168 19.79 -13.81 -5.70
N PHE A 169 20.99 -13.64 -5.17
CA PHE A 169 21.21 -12.92 -3.92
C PHE A 169 21.51 -11.45 -4.18
N ILE A 170 21.06 -10.57 -3.27
CA ILE A 170 21.51 -9.17 -3.26
C ILE A 170 23.03 -9.17 -3.09
N LYS A 171 23.72 -8.40 -3.93
CA LYS A 171 25.17 -8.26 -3.88
C LYS A 171 25.57 -7.06 -3.04
N ASP A 172 26.79 -7.13 -2.52
CA ASP A 172 27.53 -5.99 -1.96
C ASP A 172 27.58 -4.81 -2.97
N PRO A 173 27.70 -3.54 -2.54
CA PRO A 173 27.93 -2.39 -3.43
C PRO A 173 29.02 -2.57 -4.51
N GLU A 174 30.08 -3.33 -4.22
CA GLU A 174 31.18 -3.68 -5.12
C GLU A 174 30.82 -4.83 -6.08
N GLY A 175 29.69 -5.52 -5.87
CA GLY A 175 29.16 -6.58 -6.73
C GLY A 175 29.85 -7.94 -6.60
N THR A 176 30.88 -8.07 -5.77
CA THR A 176 31.76 -9.25 -5.70
C THR A 176 31.19 -10.40 -4.87
N THR A 177 30.50 -10.09 -3.76
CA THR A 177 29.99 -11.09 -2.82
C THR A 177 28.53 -10.85 -2.47
N ASP A 178 27.86 -11.86 -1.90
CA ASP A 178 26.48 -11.70 -1.44
C ASP A 178 26.43 -10.78 -0.21
N LYS A 179 25.54 -9.78 -0.25
CA LYS A 179 25.31 -8.86 0.86
C LYS A 179 24.80 -9.62 2.08
N ILE A 180 25.52 -9.48 3.20
CA ILE A 180 25.08 -9.98 4.51
C ILE A 180 24.42 -8.84 5.27
N PHE A 181 23.14 -9.00 5.59
CA PHE A 181 22.36 -8.05 6.37
C PHE A 181 22.50 -8.34 7.85
N LYS A 182 22.62 -7.27 8.64
CA LYS A 182 22.60 -7.35 10.10
C LYS A 182 21.15 -7.37 10.57
N GLY A 183 20.80 -8.41 11.30
CA GLY A 183 19.49 -8.60 11.92
C GLY A 183 19.40 -7.97 13.32
N ASN A 184 18.59 -8.59 14.16
CA ASN A 184 18.21 -8.11 15.47
C ASN A 184 19.28 -8.40 16.54
N VAL A 185 19.19 -7.67 17.64
CA VAL A 185 20.03 -7.83 18.84
C VAL A 185 19.23 -8.38 20.04
N ASP A 186 17.92 -8.38 19.93
CA ASP A 186 16.95 -8.82 20.94
C ASP A 186 15.72 -9.45 20.25
N ASN A 187 14.71 -9.81 21.06
CA ASN A 187 13.48 -10.46 20.58
C ASN A 187 12.39 -9.50 20.11
N ASN A 188 12.46 -8.21 20.46
CA ASN A 188 11.34 -7.27 20.27
C ASN A 188 11.71 -6.00 19.50
N GLY A 189 12.97 -5.57 19.55
CA GLY A 189 13.47 -4.43 18.80
C GLY A 189 13.32 -4.66 17.30
N LEU A 190 12.90 -3.62 16.59
CA LEU A 190 12.78 -3.62 15.15
C LEU A 190 14.14 -3.32 14.53
N LYS A 191 14.53 -4.09 13.51
CA LYS A 191 15.72 -3.81 12.70
C LYS A 191 15.31 -3.55 11.27
N VAL A 192 15.49 -2.31 10.82
CA VAL A 192 15.26 -1.90 9.43
C VAL A 192 16.55 -2.11 8.62
N ASN A 193 16.43 -2.73 7.47
CA ASN A 193 17.47 -2.84 6.44
C ASN A 193 16.88 -2.36 5.09
N ILE A 194 17.35 -1.21 4.62
CA ILE A 194 17.03 -0.69 3.28
C ILE A 194 18.06 -1.23 2.30
N PHE A 195 17.61 -1.62 1.11
CA PHE A 195 18.46 -2.14 0.06
C PHE A 195 19.10 -0.97 -0.72
N ASP A 196 20.42 -1.07 -0.95
CA ASP A 196 21.18 -0.06 -1.68
C ASP A 196 20.66 0.09 -3.13
N SER A 197 20.13 -1.00 -3.70
CA SER A 197 19.45 -1.04 -4.99
C SER A 197 18.04 -1.65 -4.84
N PRO A 198 16.99 -1.00 -5.35
CA PRO A 198 15.63 -1.54 -5.29
C PRO A 198 15.51 -2.78 -6.18
N LEU A 199 14.75 -3.78 -5.72
CA LEU A 199 14.56 -5.05 -6.41
C LEU A 199 13.21 -5.09 -7.12
N GLU A 200 13.18 -5.38 -8.42
CA GLU A 200 11.94 -5.55 -9.19
C GLU A 200 11.59 -7.04 -9.36
N VAL A 201 10.80 -7.56 -8.43
CA VAL A 201 10.71 -9.02 -8.17
C VAL A 201 9.30 -9.44 -7.77
N GLN A 202 9.00 -10.72 -7.93
CA GLN A 202 7.75 -11.32 -7.46
C GLN A 202 7.97 -12.17 -6.20
N TYR A 203 9.12 -12.82 -6.10
CA TYR A 203 9.46 -13.69 -4.98
C TYR A 203 10.63 -13.11 -4.21
N VAL A 204 10.49 -13.03 -2.90
CA VAL A 204 11.55 -12.63 -1.97
C VAL A 204 11.77 -13.73 -0.96
N ARG A 205 13.02 -14.11 -0.73
CA ARG A 205 13.45 -15.10 0.26
C ARG A 205 14.40 -14.46 1.26
N LEU A 206 14.11 -14.61 2.54
CA LEU A 206 15.06 -14.34 3.60
C LEU A 206 15.73 -15.66 3.98
N VAL A 207 17.07 -15.65 3.97
CA VAL A 207 17.91 -16.82 4.24
C VAL A 207 18.74 -16.54 5.50
N PRO A 208 18.34 -17.08 6.66
CA PRO A 208 19.14 -16.99 7.88
C PRO A 208 20.55 -17.58 7.73
N ILE A 209 21.55 -16.87 8.26
CA ILE A 209 22.94 -17.35 8.31
C ILE A 209 23.37 -17.61 9.75
N ILE A 210 23.13 -16.65 10.63
CA ILE A 210 23.46 -16.77 12.06
C ILE A 210 22.24 -16.39 12.87
N CYS A 211 21.86 -17.25 13.81
CA CYS A 211 20.69 -17.10 14.65
C CYS A 211 21.11 -17.17 16.12
N GLN A 212 20.39 -16.43 16.98
CA GLN A 212 20.55 -16.53 18.41
C GLN A 212 19.59 -17.60 18.94
N TRP A 213 20.15 -18.72 19.42
CA TRP A 213 19.45 -19.93 19.89
C TRP A 213 18.62 -20.65 18.80
N GLY A 214 17.66 -19.96 18.18
CA GLY A 214 16.84 -20.47 17.08
C GLY A 214 16.68 -19.41 15.99
N CYS A 215 16.53 -19.86 14.74
CA CYS A 215 16.24 -18.98 13.61
C CYS A 215 14.77 -18.57 13.63
N THR A 216 14.47 -17.58 14.48
CA THR A 216 13.11 -17.09 14.74
C THR A 216 12.95 -15.68 14.18
N LEU A 217 11.86 -15.46 13.44
CA LEU A 217 11.65 -14.23 12.67
C LEU A 217 10.17 -13.83 12.55
N ARG A 218 9.92 -12.55 12.78
CA ARG A 218 8.77 -11.76 12.32
C ARG A 218 9.31 -10.67 11.40
N PHE A 219 8.66 -10.39 10.27
CA PHE A 219 9.17 -9.38 9.35
C PHE A 219 8.06 -8.66 8.57
N GLU A 220 8.43 -7.53 7.99
CA GLU A 220 7.64 -6.74 7.05
C GLU A 220 8.52 -6.39 5.85
N LEU A 221 7.99 -6.54 4.64
CA LEU A 221 8.69 -6.13 3.42
C LEU A 221 8.31 -4.68 3.11
N LEU A 222 9.30 -3.88 2.71
CA LEU A 222 9.11 -2.50 2.32
C LEU A 222 9.23 -2.37 0.80
N GLY A 223 8.39 -1.55 0.21
CA GLY A 223 8.42 -1.33 -1.23
C GLY A 223 7.25 -0.51 -1.76
N CYS A 224 7.07 -0.58 -3.07
CA CYS A 224 5.97 0.04 -3.79
C CYS A 224 5.71 -0.72 -5.11
N GLU A 225 4.58 -0.42 -5.75
CA GLU A 225 4.25 -1.00 -7.05
C GLU A 225 5.07 -0.37 -8.18
N LEU A 226 5.45 -1.15 -9.19
CA LEU A 226 6.33 -0.69 -10.28
C LEU A 226 5.73 0.47 -11.10
N ASN A 227 4.41 0.49 -11.25
CA ASN A 227 3.73 1.48 -12.08
C ASN A 227 3.47 2.81 -11.34
N GLY A 228 3.87 2.96 -10.07
CA GLY A 228 3.60 4.16 -9.27
C GLY A 228 2.10 4.47 -9.09
N CYS A 229 1.21 3.58 -9.52
CA CYS A 229 -0.23 3.79 -9.59
C CYS A 229 -0.95 3.14 -8.40
N SER A 230 -0.37 3.21 -7.21
CA SER A 230 -0.90 2.58 -6.00
C SER A 230 -1.18 3.58 -4.89
N GLU A 231 -1.30 4.84 -5.26
CA GLU A 231 -1.49 5.95 -4.35
C GLU A 231 -2.95 6.05 -3.91
N PRO A 232 -3.22 6.55 -2.71
CA PRO A 232 -4.59 6.80 -2.28
C PRO A 232 -5.25 7.81 -3.22
N LEU A 233 -6.42 7.45 -3.75
CA LEU A 233 -7.20 8.33 -4.65
C LEU A 233 -7.94 9.44 -3.89
N GLY A 234 -7.88 9.43 -2.56
CA GLY A 234 -8.24 10.58 -1.74
C GLY A 234 -9.48 10.43 -0.88
N MET A 235 -9.85 9.20 -0.49
CA MET A 235 -10.90 8.99 0.50
C MET A 235 -10.46 9.47 1.88
N LYS A 236 -9.26 9.13 2.34
CA LYS A 236 -8.74 9.52 3.66
C LYS A 236 -8.43 11.02 3.74
N ASP A 237 -7.84 11.56 2.69
CA ASP A 237 -7.34 12.94 2.67
C ASP A 237 -8.39 13.99 2.25
N ASN A 238 -9.64 13.55 2.02
CA ASN A 238 -10.77 14.40 1.62
C ASN A 238 -10.61 15.10 0.26
N ILE A 239 -9.69 14.64 -0.59
CA ILE A 239 -9.61 15.06 -1.99
C ILE A 239 -10.89 14.64 -2.72
N ILE A 240 -11.38 13.42 -2.46
CA ILE A 240 -12.73 13.01 -2.83
C ILE A 240 -13.70 13.67 -1.86
N LEU A 241 -14.57 14.56 -2.35
CA LEU A 241 -15.50 15.33 -1.53
C LEU A 241 -16.68 14.48 -1.05
N ASP A 242 -17.32 14.88 0.06
CA ASP A 242 -18.46 14.15 0.63
C ASP A 242 -19.60 13.93 -0.37
N LYS A 243 -19.84 14.90 -1.26
CA LYS A 243 -20.87 14.82 -2.31
C LYS A 243 -20.60 13.75 -3.38
N GLN A 244 -19.35 13.29 -3.49
CA GLN A 244 -18.94 12.26 -4.44
C GLN A 244 -19.14 10.84 -3.89
N ILE A 245 -19.50 10.71 -2.62
CA ILE A 245 -19.68 9.42 -1.97
C ILE A 245 -21.18 9.22 -1.73
N THR A 246 -21.75 8.24 -2.41
CA THR A 246 -23.18 7.89 -2.31
C THR A 246 -23.35 6.42 -1.97
N ALA A 247 -24.53 6.02 -1.52
CA ALA A 247 -24.81 4.62 -1.22
C ALA A 247 -26.28 4.30 -1.51
N SER A 248 -26.59 3.01 -1.55
CA SER A 248 -27.96 2.49 -1.63
C SER A 248 -28.83 2.93 -0.45
N SER A 249 -28.26 2.90 0.76
CA SER A 249 -28.95 3.25 2.00
C SER A 249 -27.95 3.65 3.09
N PHE A 250 -28.45 4.18 4.21
CA PHE A 250 -27.61 4.45 5.38
C PHE A 250 -28.39 4.31 6.68
N TYR A 251 -27.73 3.78 7.70
CA TYR A 251 -28.33 3.54 9.00
C TYR A 251 -28.38 4.81 9.87
N ARG A 252 -29.48 4.97 10.61
CA ARG A 252 -29.64 6.02 11.62
C ARG A 252 -29.85 5.39 12.99
N THR A 253 -28.90 5.59 13.90
CA THR A 253 -29.05 5.10 15.27
C THR A 253 -30.22 5.81 15.95
N TRP A 254 -31.17 5.04 16.48
CA TRP A 254 -32.42 5.53 17.07
C TRP A 254 -33.26 6.44 16.15
N GLY A 255 -33.08 6.35 14.83
CA GLY A 255 -33.80 7.21 13.88
C GLY A 255 -33.37 8.68 13.90
N LEU A 256 -32.31 9.04 14.62
CA LEU A 256 -31.86 10.43 14.77
C LEU A 256 -30.82 10.79 13.70
N ASN A 257 -31.04 11.92 13.01
CA ASN A 257 -30.12 12.42 11.98
C ASN A 257 -28.72 12.73 12.55
N ALA A 258 -28.62 13.14 13.81
CA ALA A 258 -27.35 13.40 14.50
C ALA A 258 -26.50 12.14 14.69
N PHE A 259 -27.09 10.95 14.60
CA PHE A 259 -26.44 9.66 14.82
C PHE A 259 -26.52 8.77 13.57
N SER A 260 -26.27 9.38 12.42
CA SER A 260 -26.36 8.73 11.11
C SER A 260 -25.00 8.29 10.58
N TRP A 261 -24.98 7.12 9.96
CA TRP A 261 -23.79 6.50 9.37
C TRP A 261 -23.73 6.82 7.87
N TYR A 262 -23.57 8.10 7.56
CA TYR A 262 -23.63 8.60 6.18
C TYR A 262 -22.56 7.96 5.28
N PRO A 263 -22.84 7.84 3.96
CA PRO A 263 -21.85 7.35 3.00
C PRO A 263 -20.54 8.15 3.03
N SER A 264 -20.60 9.46 3.23
CA SER A 264 -19.43 10.34 3.35
C SER A 264 -18.49 9.99 4.52
N TYR A 265 -18.94 9.16 5.46
CA TYR A 265 -18.13 8.69 6.57
C TYR A 265 -17.32 7.45 6.24
N ALA A 266 -17.48 6.85 5.05
CA ALA A 266 -16.75 5.67 4.59
C ALA A 266 -15.27 5.92 4.25
N ARG A 267 -14.57 6.75 5.04
CA ARG A 267 -13.17 7.12 4.80
C ARG A 267 -12.26 6.28 5.69
N LEU A 268 -11.18 5.73 5.11
CA LEU A 268 -10.19 4.94 5.85
C LEU A 268 -9.64 5.72 7.06
N ASP A 269 -9.46 5.02 8.19
CA ASP A 269 -8.95 5.58 9.46
C ASP A 269 -9.74 6.75 10.06
N ARG A 270 -10.93 7.06 9.53
CA ARG A 270 -11.79 8.09 10.13
C ARG A 270 -12.06 7.76 11.59
N GLN A 271 -11.89 8.76 12.44
CA GLN A 271 -12.10 8.69 13.88
C GLN A 271 -13.44 9.34 14.27
N GLY A 272 -13.93 9.01 15.46
CA GLY A 272 -15.17 9.54 16.02
C GLY A 272 -16.20 8.47 16.36
N LYS A 273 -17.34 8.88 16.93
CA LYS A 273 -18.43 7.97 17.32
C LYS A 273 -19.16 7.37 16.12
N PHE A 274 -19.31 8.15 15.06
CA PHE A 274 -19.90 7.76 13.77
C PHE A 274 -18.85 8.01 12.70
N ASN A 275 -18.11 6.97 12.38
CA ASN A 275 -16.87 7.09 11.63
C ASN A 275 -16.81 6.17 10.40
N ALA A 276 -17.93 5.56 10.02
CA ALA A 276 -18.03 4.69 8.87
C ALA A 276 -19.37 4.88 8.16
N TRP A 277 -19.49 4.32 6.97
CA TRP A 277 -20.80 4.07 6.37
C TRP A 277 -21.35 2.74 6.88
N THR A 278 -22.62 2.72 7.24
CA THR A 278 -23.34 1.51 7.60
C THR A 278 -24.65 1.48 6.82
N ALA A 279 -24.93 0.38 6.11
CA ALA A 279 -26.17 0.23 5.35
C ALA A 279 -27.38 0.16 6.29
N GLN A 280 -28.53 0.67 5.84
CA GLN A 280 -29.76 0.63 6.61
C GLN A 280 -30.27 -0.79 6.79
N SER A 281 -30.17 -1.59 5.72
CA SER A 281 -30.52 -3.01 5.71
C SER A 281 -29.29 -3.87 5.44
N ASN A 282 -29.29 -5.08 5.98
CA ASN A 282 -28.24 -6.07 5.75
C ASN A 282 -28.64 -6.93 4.54
N SER A 283 -28.64 -6.33 3.35
CA SER A 283 -29.00 -7.00 2.09
C SER A 283 -27.78 -7.10 1.17
N PRO A 284 -27.62 -8.20 0.40
CA PRO A 284 -26.61 -8.28 -0.67
C PRO A 284 -26.81 -7.27 -1.80
N SER A 285 -27.96 -6.58 -1.85
CA SER A 285 -28.26 -5.52 -2.83
C SER A 285 -27.71 -4.14 -2.43
N GLU A 286 -27.12 -4.01 -1.24
CA GLU A 286 -26.54 -2.75 -0.78
C GLU A 286 -25.25 -2.44 -1.53
N TRP A 287 -24.96 -1.16 -1.72
CA TRP A 287 -23.75 -0.70 -2.39
C TRP A 287 -23.27 0.63 -1.82
N LEU A 288 -21.94 0.79 -1.78
CA LEU A 288 -21.28 2.07 -1.57
C LEU A 288 -20.65 2.49 -2.88
N GLN A 289 -20.91 3.72 -3.32
CA GLN A 289 -20.44 4.29 -4.59
C GLN A 289 -19.53 5.48 -4.33
N ILE A 290 -18.46 5.54 -5.11
CA ILE A 290 -17.46 6.62 -5.08
C ILE A 290 -17.33 7.16 -6.50
N ASP A 291 -17.58 8.46 -6.69
CA ASP A 291 -17.30 9.20 -7.93
C ASP A 291 -15.90 9.83 -7.84
N LEU A 292 -14.98 9.38 -8.67
CA LEU A 292 -13.61 9.89 -8.76
C LEU A 292 -13.53 11.25 -9.48
N GLY A 293 -14.65 11.74 -10.04
CA GLY A 293 -14.78 13.01 -10.75
C GLY A 293 -14.24 13.00 -12.17
N SER A 294 -13.19 12.21 -12.41
CA SER A 294 -12.54 11.96 -13.71
C SER A 294 -12.29 10.47 -13.87
N GLN A 295 -12.04 10.00 -15.10
CA GLN A 295 -11.62 8.63 -15.32
C GLN A 295 -10.22 8.44 -14.75
N ARG A 296 -10.06 7.43 -13.90
CA ARG A 296 -8.82 7.09 -13.18
C ARG A 296 -8.57 5.59 -13.30
N GLN A 297 -7.31 5.20 -13.28
CA GLN A 297 -6.88 3.81 -13.18
C GLN A 297 -6.93 3.35 -11.73
N VAL A 298 -7.86 2.44 -11.44
CA VAL A 298 -8.02 1.86 -10.11
C VAL A 298 -7.23 0.56 -10.04
N THR A 299 -6.29 0.48 -9.12
CA THR A 299 -5.37 -0.66 -8.93
C THR A 299 -5.66 -1.45 -7.66
N GLY A 300 -6.36 -0.87 -6.69
CA GLY A 300 -6.71 -1.59 -5.48
C GLY A 300 -7.70 -0.87 -4.59
N ILE A 301 -7.99 -1.50 -3.47
CA ILE A 301 -8.89 -1.01 -2.43
C ILE A 301 -8.40 -1.47 -1.06
N ILE A 302 -8.46 -0.58 -0.09
CA ILE A 302 -8.25 -0.89 1.33
C ILE A 302 -9.60 -0.77 2.02
N THR A 303 -9.98 -1.80 2.77
CA THR A 303 -11.22 -1.81 3.56
C THR A 303 -10.91 -1.93 5.04
N GLN A 304 -11.79 -1.35 5.85
CA GLN A 304 -11.70 -1.35 7.32
C GLN A 304 -13.13 -1.36 7.88
N GLY A 305 -13.34 -2.11 8.97
CA GLY A 305 -14.63 -2.15 9.66
C GLY A 305 -14.84 -0.95 10.59
N ALA A 306 -15.83 -1.04 11.48
CA ALA A 306 -16.01 -0.11 12.60
C ALA A 306 -16.66 -0.79 13.81
N ARG A 307 -16.90 -0.01 14.86
CA ARG A 307 -17.53 -0.51 16.09
C ARG A 307 -18.62 0.45 16.51
N ASP A 308 -19.81 -0.08 16.78
CA ASP A 308 -20.97 0.67 17.26
C ASP A 308 -21.33 0.20 18.68
N PHE A 309 -21.24 1.09 19.68
CA PHE A 309 -21.49 0.78 21.11
C PHE A 309 -20.86 -0.51 21.63
N GLY A 310 -19.63 -0.81 21.20
CA GLY A 310 -18.91 -2.03 21.61
C GLY A 310 -19.12 -3.24 20.69
N HIS A 311 -20.12 -3.19 19.78
CA HIS A 311 -20.35 -4.23 18.79
C HIS A 311 -19.49 -4.02 17.54
N ILE A 312 -18.66 -5.01 17.23
CA ILE A 312 -17.78 -5.03 16.06
C ILE A 312 -18.62 -5.29 14.80
N GLN A 313 -18.47 -4.46 13.78
CA GLN A 313 -19.20 -4.54 12.51
C GLN A 313 -18.22 -4.37 11.34
N TYR A 314 -18.27 -5.26 10.37
CA TYR A 314 -17.38 -5.21 9.20
C TYR A 314 -17.92 -6.05 8.04
N VAL A 315 -17.45 -5.74 6.84
CA VAL A 315 -17.69 -6.56 5.64
C VAL A 315 -16.60 -7.60 5.50
N ALA A 316 -16.99 -8.88 5.50
CA ALA A 316 -16.11 -10.03 5.44
C ALA A 316 -15.80 -10.46 4.00
N ALA A 317 -16.71 -10.20 3.05
CA ALA A 317 -16.47 -10.42 1.62
C ALA A 317 -17.28 -9.44 0.77
N TYR A 318 -16.74 -9.03 -0.38
CA TYR A 318 -17.40 -8.09 -1.29
C TYR A 318 -17.00 -8.34 -2.75
N LYS A 319 -17.80 -7.82 -3.67
CA LYS A 319 -17.48 -7.66 -5.09
C LYS A 319 -17.24 -6.18 -5.38
N VAL A 320 -16.62 -5.90 -6.52
CA VAL A 320 -16.40 -4.54 -7.01
C VAL A 320 -17.06 -4.40 -8.37
N ALA A 321 -17.79 -3.32 -8.58
CA ALA A 321 -18.34 -2.94 -9.88
C ALA A 321 -17.84 -1.55 -10.27
N HIS A 322 -17.69 -1.30 -11.56
CA HIS A 322 -17.15 -0.04 -12.07
C HIS A 322 -17.95 0.47 -13.26
N SER A 323 -17.89 1.78 -13.48
CA SER A 323 -18.63 2.48 -14.54
C SER A 323 -17.94 3.79 -14.92
N ASP A 324 -18.06 4.20 -16.17
CA ASP A 324 -17.61 5.53 -16.62
C ASP A 324 -18.73 6.58 -16.60
N ASN A 325 -19.99 6.14 -16.68
CA ASN A 325 -21.16 7.02 -16.79
C ASN A 325 -22.10 6.96 -15.58
N GLY A 326 -21.87 6.04 -14.63
CA GLY A 326 -22.70 5.83 -13.45
C GLY A 326 -24.03 5.11 -13.70
N LEU A 327 -24.33 4.76 -14.96
CA LEU A 327 -25.56 4.10 -15.40
C LEU A 327 -25.33 2.63 -15.72
N ASN A 328 -24.29 2.33 -16.51
CA ASN A 328 -23.93 0.97 -16.91
C ASN A 328 -22.80 0.47 -16.03
N TRP A 329 -23.04 -0.64 -15.34
CA TRP A 329 -22.11 -1.17 -14.35
C TRP A 329 -21.54 -2.51 -14.80
N THR A 330 -20.22 -2.63 -14.71
CA THR A 330 -19.50 -3.87 -15.00
C THR A 330 -18.90 -4.40 -13.72
N GLU A 331 -19.26 -5.62 -13.32
CA GLU A 331 -18.62 -6.30 -12.19
C GLU A 331 -17.20 -6.73 -12.56
N TYR A 332 -16.25 -6.52 -11.64
CA TYR A 332 -14.87 -6.93 -11.81
C TYR A 332 -14.75 -8.46 -11.90
N ARG A 333 -13.97 -8.92 -12.88
CA ARG A 333 -13.73 -10.34 -13.18
C ARG A 333 -12.24 -10.54 -13.43
N GLU A 334 -11.72 -11.70 -13.04
CA GLU A 334 -10.38 -12.12 -13.43
C GLU A 334 -10.38 -12.63 -14.88
N PRO A 335 -9.27 -12.53 -15.62
CA PRO A 335 -9.20 -13.04 -16.98
C PRO A 335 -9.52 -14.54 -17.02
N GLY A 336 -10.45 -14.91 -17.91
CA GLY A 336 -10.89 -16.29 -18.05
C GLY A 336 -11.93 -16.74 -17.00
N ALA A 337 -12.30 -15.90 -16.03
CA ALA A 337 -13.37 -16.20 -15.09
C ALA A 337 -14.75 -15.84 -15.68
N LEU A 338 -15.70 -16.78 -15.58
CA LEU A 338 -17.12 -16.55 -15.93
C LEU A 338 -17.84 -15.73 -14.86
N GLU A 339 -17.46 -15.91 -13.60
CA GLU A 339 -18.08 -15.24 -12.45
C GLU A 339 -17.28 -14.01 -11.99
N SER A 340 -17.99 -13.08 -11.36
CA SER A 340 -17.43 -11.92 -10.67
C SER A 340 -16.47 -12.34 -9.55
N LYS A 341 -15.33 -11.67 -9.41
CA LYS A 341 -14.39 -11.96 -8.32
C LYS A 341 -14.99 -11.54 -6.98
N ILE A 342 -14.93 -12.46 -6.01
CA ILE A 342 -15.24 -12.17 -4.60
C ILE A 342 -13.92 -11.91 -3.87
N PHE A 343 -13.78 -10.71 -3.30
CA PHE A 343 -12.66 -10.31 -2.48
C PHE A 343 -12.91 -10.65 -1.02
N GLN A 344 -11.89 -11.19 -0.36
CA GLN A 344 -11.91 -11.39 1.08
C GLN A 344 -11.67 -10.04 1.76
N GLY A 345 -12.63 -9.63 2.58
CA GLY A 345 -12.63 -8.36 3.32
C GLY A 345 -11.98 -8.48 4.68
N ASN A 346 -12.56 -7.78 5.65
CA ASN A 346 -12.02 -7.65 6.99
C ASN A 346 -12.39 -8.85 7.87
N LEU A 347 -11.58 -9.09 8.90
CA LEU A 347 -11.84 -10.07 9.97
C LEU A 347 -12.15 -9.42 11.32
N ASP A 348 -11.96 -8.10 11.41
CA ASP A 348 -12.19 -7.29 12.61
C ASP A 348 -12.63 -5.86 12.23
N ASN A 349 -12.79 -5.00 13.24
CA ASN A 349 -13.26 -3.62 13.06
C ASN A 349 -12.18 -2.58 12.73
N ASN A 350 -10.88 -2.89 12.83
CA ASN A 350 -9.85 -1.85 12.80
C ASN A 350 -8.63 -2.16 11.94
N SER A 351 -8.29 -3.43 11.74
CA SER A 351 -7.23 -3.83 10.85
C SER A 351 -7.59 -3.51 9.40
N HIS A 352 -6.61 -3.01 8.66
CA HIS A 352 -6.76 -2.74 7.24
C HIS A 352 -6.69 -4.03 6.45
N LYS A 353 -7.61 -4.21 5.50
CA LYS A 353 -7.50 -5.25 4.48
C LYS A 353 -7.29 -4.59 3.13
N LYS A 354 -6.08 -4.66 2.60
CA LYS A 354 -5.77 -4.24 1.23
C LYS A 354 -5.99 -5.41 0.27
N ASN A 355 -6.83 -5.19 -0.73
CA ASN A 355 -6.96 -6.04 -1.91
C ASN A 355 -6.49 -5.26 -3.13
N VAL A 356 -5.76 -5.93 -3.98
CA VAL A 356 -5.24 -5.35 -5.22
C VAL A 356 -5.91 -6.06 -6.38
N PHE A 357 -6.32 -5.29 -7.38
CA PHE A 357 -6.81 -5.82 -8.63
C PHE A 357 -5.64 -6.33 -9.46
N GLU A 358 -5.67 -7.63 -9.79
CA GLU A 358 -4.68 -8.24 -10.69
C GLU A 358 -4.65 -7.51 -12.04
N TRP A 359 -5.82 -7.07 -12.50
CA TRP A 359 -5.99 -6.25 -13.70
C TRP A 359 -6.55 -4.89 -13.32
N PRO A 360 -5.72 -3.85 -13.23
CA PRO A 360 -6.19 -2.49 -13.06
C PRO A 360 -7.21 -2.12 -14.14
N PHE A 361 -8.25 -1.39 -13.77
CA PHE A 361 -9.29 -0.96 -14.68
C PHE A 361 -9.44 0.56 -14.64
N LEU A 362 -9.83 1.14 -15.77
CA LEU A 362 -10.20 2.55 -15.86
C LEU A 362 -11.66 2.70 -15.46
N ALA A 363 -11.93 3.63 -14.55
CA ALA A 363 -13.28 3.96 -14.15
C ALA A 363 -13.37 5.39 -13.62
N ARG A 364 -14.54 5.99 -13.76
CA ARG A 364 -14.91 7.19 -12.99
C ARG A 364 -15.67 6.84 -11.71
N PHE A 365 -16.54 5.85 -11.78
CA PHE A 365 -17.37 5.42 -10.65
C PHE A 365 -17.01 4.01 -10.22
N VAL A 366 -16.84 3.82 -8.91
CA VAL A 366 -16.55 2.52 -8.31
C VAL A 366 -17.62 2.20 -7.27
N ARG A 367 -18.15 0.98 -7.31
CA ARG A 367 -19.10 0.42 -6.35
C ARG A 367 -18.48 -0.74 -5.61
N ILE A 368 -18.63 -0.72 -4.29
CA ILE A 368 -18.35 -1.85 -3.41
C ILE A 368 -19.68 -2.53 -3.12
N LEU A 369 -19.76 -3.84 -3.39
CA LEU A 369 -20.96 -4.66 -3.26
C LEU A 369 -20.74 -5.72 -2.16
N PRO A 370 -21.21 -5.49 -0.93
CA PRO A 370 -21.04 -6.43 0.18
C PRO A 370 -21.74 -7.77 -0.08
N VAL A 371 -21.03 -8.88 0.12
CA VAL A 371 -21.55 -10.25 -0.07
C VAL A 371 -21.68 -10.98 1.26
N ALA A 372 -20.73 -10.77 2.17
CA ALA A 372 -20.76 -11.32 3.52
C ALA A 372 -20.28 -10.27 4.53
N TRP A 373 -20.84 -10.28 5.74
CA TRP A 373 -20.54 -9.30 6.78
C TRP A 373 -20.75 -9.88 8.17
N HIS A 374 -20.17 -9.22 9.17
CA HIS A 374 -20.36 -9.54 10.58
C HIS A 374 -21.21 -8.46 11.24
N ASN A 375 -22.31 -8.85 11.87
CA ASN A 375 -23.35 -7.99 12.48
C ASN A 375 -24.06 -7.04 11.51
N ARG A 376 -23.37 -6.06 10.94
CA ARG A 376 -23.91 -5.09 9.97
C ARG A 376 -22.93 -4.82 8.84
N ILE A 377 -23.47 -4.44 7.70
CA ILE A 377 -22.68 -3.95 6.56
C ILE A 377 -22.10 -2.59 6.94
N THR A 378 -20.83 -2.56 7.32
CA THR A 378 -20.12 -1.36 7.75
C THR A 378 -18.75 -1.29 7.08
N LEU A 379 -18.45 -0.14 6.45
CA LEU A 379 -17.21 0.08 5.72
C LEU A 379 -16.61 1.47 5.97
N ARG A 380 -15.28 1.46 6.08
CA ARG A 380 -14.36 2.56 5.79
C ARG A 380 -13.46 2.09 4.65
N VAL A 381 -13.26 2.92 3.63
CA VAL A 381 -12.51 2.50 2.44
C VAL A 381 -11.51 3.57 1.98
N GLU A 382 -10.48 3.11 1.30
CA GLU A 382 -9.57 3.92 0.47
C GLU A 382 -9.39 3.21 -0.87
N LEU A 383 -9.51 3.95 -1.97
CA LEU A 383 -9.21 3.41 -3.30
C LEU A 383 -7.76 3.73 -3.64
N LEU A 384 -7.10 2.80 -4.33
CA LEU A 384 -5.73 2.96 -4.77
C LEU A 384 -5.68 3.06 -6.28
N GLY A 385 -4.83 3.94 -6.81
CA GLY A 385 -4.75 4.19 -8.24
C GLY A 385 -3.88 5.38 -8.63
N CYS A 386 -4.13 5.85 -9.85
CA CYS A 386 -3.66 7.08 -10.47
C CYS A 386 -4.72 7.50 -11.51
#